data_AF-A0A7V3ND71-F1
#
_entry.id   AF-A0A7V3ND71-F1
#
_cell.length_a   1.000
_cell.length_b   1.000
_cell.length_c   1.000
_cell.angle_alpha   90.00
_cell.angle_beta   90.00
_cell.angle_gamma   90.00
#
_symmetry.space_group_name_H-M   'P 1'
#
loop_
_entity.id
_entity.type
_entity.pdbx_description
1 polymer ?
#
loop_
_entity_poly.entity_id
_entity_poly.type
_entity_poly.pdbx_seq_one_letter_code
_entity_poly.pdbx_strand_id
1 'polypeptide(L)'
;MKNNNNKSFTLIELIVVLAIVSILAGTIIAITKPQEIFKNLRDTQRINYLKNIEKTISLYEQEKITGKLNYYGDSNTVYLSLPMDIPTTNCKAQYNELPDLPTGWRYYCVERSKLTNIDGTGWLPINFASSATVNISKLPIDPINYPP
;
A
#
# COMPACT_ATOMS: atom_id res chain seq x y z
N MET A 1 59.90 -31.27 7.85
CA MET A 1 58.96 -31.16 9.00
C MET A 1 58.10 -29.93 8.78
N LYS A 2 56.78 -30.09 8.70
CA LYS A 2 55.83 -29.01 8.39
C LYS A 2 55.35 -28.39 9.70
N ASN A 3 55.81 -27.19 10.04
CA ASN A 3 55.34 -26.46 11.22
C ASN A 3 53.92 -25.94 10.97
N ASN A 4 52.95 -26.52 11.68
CA ASN A 4 51.58 -26.01 11.70
C ASN A 4 51.49 -24.91 12.77
N ASN A 5 51.57 -23.64 12.34
CA ASN A 5 51.30 -22.48 13.19
C ASN A 5 49.79 -22.34 13.38
N ASN A 6 49.24 -23.07 14.34
CA ASN A 6 47.84 -22.91 14.74
C ASN A 6 47.71 -21.58 15.50
N LYS A 7 47.24 -20.53 14.80
CA LYS A 7 46.92 -19.24 15.42
C LYS A 7 45.61 -19.39 16.19
N SER A 8 45.66 -19.17 17.50
CA SER A 8 44.49 -19.12 18.36
C SER A 8 44.08 -17.66 18.58
N PHE A 9 42.77 -17.39 18.56
CA PHE A 9 42.22 -16.09 18.92
C PHE A 9 42.27 -15.88 20.43
N THR A 10 42.65 -14.68 20.85
CA THR A 10 42.51 -14.27 22.25
C THR A 10 41.13 -13.69 22.52
N LEU A 11 40.63 -13.85 23.75
CA LEU A 11 39.34 -13.28 24.17
C LEU A 11 39.33 -11.75 24.02
N ILE A 12 40.46 -11.09 24.31
CA ILE A 12 40.57 -9.64 24.23
C ILE A 12 40.48 -9.13 22.79
N GLU A 13 41.10 -9.82 21.83
CA GLU A 13 40.98 -9.47 20.41
C GLU A 13 39.53 -9.56 19.93
N LEU A 14 38.81 -10.60 20.34
CA LEU A 14 37.40 -10.76 19.97
C LEU A 14 36.53 -9.63 20.55
N ILE A 15 36.76 -9.24 21.81
CA ILE A 15 35.99 -8.18 22.46
C ILE A 15 36.25 -6.83 21.77
N VAL A 16 37.51 -6.51 21.42
CA VAL A 16 37.84 -5.26 20.72
C VAL A 16 37.18 -5.21 19.34
N VAL A 17 37.18 -6.32 18.60
CA VAL A 17 36.51 -6.39 17.28
C VAL A 17 35.00 -6.16 17.41
N LEU A 18 34.34 -6.79 18.39
CA LEU A 18 32.91 -6.58 18.62
C LEU A 18 32.59 -5.14 19.02
N ALA A 19 33.46 -4.50 19.81
CA ALA A 19 33.31 -3.09 20.16
C ALA A 19 33.37 -2.20 18.91
N ILE A 20 34.35 -2.40 18.03
CA ILE A 20 34.48 -1.62 16.79
C ILE A 20 33.30 -1.89 15.84
N VAL A 21 32.91 -3.14 15.65
CA VAL A 21 31.80 -3.52 14.77
C VAL A 21 30.48 -2.93 15.24
N SER A 22 30.20 -2.92 16.55
CA SER A 22 28.96 -2.34 17.08
C SER A 22 28.88 -0.83 16.87
N ILE A 23 29.99 -0.10 17.04
CA ILE A 23 30.06 1.35 16.75
C ILE A 23 29.81 1.60 15.25
N LEU A 24 30.51 0.87 14.37
CA LEU A 24 30.33 1.03 12.92
C LEU A 24 28.90 0.72 12.48
N ALA A 25 28.31 -0.38 12.94
CA ALA A 25 26.94 -0.74 12.64
C ALA A 25 25.94 0.35 13.10
N GLY A 26 26.14 0.88 14.32
CA GLY A 26 25.33 1.97 14.84
C GLY A 26 25.38 3.24 13.97
N THR A 27 26.57 3.64 13.53
CA THR A 27 26.73 4.83 12.66
C THR A 27 26.04 4.68 11.30
N ILE A 28 26.12 3.49 10.68
CA ILE A 28 25.49 3.22 9.39
C ILE A 28 23.97 3.35 9.50
N ILE A 29 23.37 2.78 10.55
CA ILE A 29 21.92 2.85 10.77
C ILE A 29 21.48 4.31 10.99
N ALA A 30 22.25 5.06 11.78
CA ALA A 30 21.95 6.46 12.07
C ALA A 30 21.95 7.34 10.82
N ILE A 31 22.91 7.12 9.89
CA ILE A 31 23.00 7.89 8.64
C ILE A 31 21.94 7.44 7.63
N THR A 32 21.67 6.14 7.54
CA THR A 32 20.78 5.56 6.52
C THR A 32 19.30 5.89 6.78
N LYS A 33 18.91 6.12 8.04
CA LYS A 33 17.51 6.42 8.43
C LYS A 33 16.49 5.49 7.74
N PRO A 34 16.54 4.17 8.01
CA PRO A 34 15.74 3.17 7.28
C PRO A 34 14.23 3.47 7.27
N GLN A 35 13.70 4.13 8.31
CA GLN A 35 12.30 4.55 8.37
C GLN A 35 11.90 5.50 7.23
N GLU A 36 12.76 6.44 6.84
CA GLU A 36 12.50 7.38 5.73
C GLU A 36 12.50 6.63 4.39
N ILE A 37 13.38 5.64 4.21
CA ILE A 37 13.40 4.79 3.01
C ILE A 37 12.07 4.03 2.87
N PHE A 38 11.58 3.42 3.94
CA PHE A 38 10.29 2.71 3.91
C PHE A 38 9.11 3.66 3.64
N LYS A 39 9.14 4.89 4.15
CA LYS A 39 8.14 5.93 3.81
C LYS A 39 8.16 6.21 2.30
N ASN A 40 9.33 6.47 1.73
CA ASN A 40 9.50 6.75 0.30
C ASN A 40 9.07 5.58 -0.59
N LEU A 41 9.31 4.34 -0.16
CA LEU A 41 8.86 3.14 -0.87
C LEU A 41 7.33 3.05 -0.93
N ARG A 42 6.63 3.33 0.19
CA ARG A 42 5.16 3.36 0.21
C ARG A 42 4.60 4.45 -0.68
N ASP A 43 5.19 5.65 -0.66
CA ASP A 43 4.75 6.76 -1.51
C ASP A 43 4.96 6.45 -3.00
N THR A 44 6.10 5.82 -3.35
CA THR A 44 6.35 5.33 -4.70
C THR A 44 5.30 4.31 -5.14
N GLN A 45 4.93 3.37 -4.27
CA GLN A 45 3.86 2.41 -4.54
C GLN A 45 2.50 3.11 -4.73
N ARG A 46 2.15 4.08 -3.87
CA ARG A 46 0.90 4.85 -3.98
C ARG A 46 0.82 5.58 -5.32
N ILE A 47 1.87 6.28 -5.73
CA ILE A 47 1.93 6.99 -7.02
C ILE A 47 1.75 6.03 -8.19
N ASN A 48 2.40 4.87 -8.15
CA ASN A 48 2.24 3.86 -9.20
C ASN A 48 0.82 3.30 -9.25
N TYR A 49 0.18 3.08 -8.11
CA TYR A 49 -1.22 2.65 -8.05
C TYR A 49 -2.18 3.72 -8.60
N LEU A 50 -1.97 4.99 -8.26
CA LEU A 50 -2.78 6.09 -8.79
C LEU A 50 -2.66 6.19 -10.33
N LYS A 51 -1.44 6.11 -10.88
CA LYS A 51 -1.22 6.11 -12.33
C LYS A 51 -1.87 4.92 -13.02
N ASN A 52 -1.82 3.74 -12.40
CA ASN A 52 -2.47 2.55 -12.95
C ASN A 52 -4.00 2.70 -12.94
N ILE A 53 -4.59 3.21 -11.86
CA ILE A 53 -6.04 3.48 -11.77
C ILE A 53 -6.45 4.52 -12.81
N GLU A 54 -5.74 5.65 -12.90
CA GLU A 54 -5.99 6.71 -13.87
C GLU A 54 -6.02 6.15 -15.30
N LYS A 55 -4.96 5.41 -15.68
CA LYS A 55 -4.87 4.77 -16.99
C LYS A 55 -6.02 3.79 -17.23
N THR A 56 -6.33 2.97 -16.24
CA THR A 56 -7.42 1.98 -16.33
C THR A 56 -8.78 2.64 -16.50
N ILE A 57 -9.09 3.69 -15.74
CA ILE A 57 -10.34 4.45 -15.88
C ILE A 57 -10.39 5.13 -17.26
N SER A 58 -9.28 5.74 -17.70
CA SER A 58 -9.20 6.40 -19.01
C SER A 58 -9.45 5.44 -20.18
N LEU A 59 -8.96 4.21 -20.09
CA LEU A 59 -9.23 3.16 -21.07
C LEU A 59 -10.68 2.68 -21.00
N TYR A 60 -11.23 2.54 -19.79
CA TYR A 60 -12.63 2.16 -19.58
C TYR A 60 -13.62 3.20 -20.12
N GLU A 61 -13.31 4.49 -19.99
CA GLU A 61 -14.11 5.60 -20.54
C GLU A 61 -14.20 5.61 -22.06
N GLN A 62 -13.17 5.09 -22.74
CA GLN A 62 -13.17 4.98 -24.20
C GLN A 62 -14.02 3.81 -24.72
N GLU A 63 -14.37 2.86 -23.84
CA GLU A 63 -15.18 1.72 -24.18
C GLU A 63 -16.68 2.06 -24.14
N LYS A 64 -17.34 1.97 -25.30
CA LYS A 64 -18.80 1.99 -25.36
C LYS A 64 -19.33 0.63 -24.93
N ILE A 65 -19.73 0.51 -23.67
CA ILE A 65 -20.48 -0.66 -23.22
C ILE A 65 -21.90 -0.56 -23.80
N THR A 66 -22.19 -1.36 -24.83
CA THR A 66 -23.45 -1.32 -25.57
C THR A 66 -24.67 -1.39 -24.63
N GLY A 67 -25.50 -0.34 -24.63
CA GLY A 67 -26.79 -0.32 -23.93
C GLY A 67 -26.76 0.03 -22.44
N LYS A 68 -25.60 0.40 -21.86
CA LYS A 68 -25.51 0.92 -20.48
C LYS A 68 -24.58 2.12 -20.40
N LEU A 69 -24.94 3.08 -19.57
CA LEU A 69 -24.00 4.12 -19.15
C LEU A 69 -23.01 3.49 -18.17
N ASN A 70 -21.73 3.83 -18.32
CA ASN A 70 -20.69 3.45 -17.38
C ASN A 70 -20.97 4.10 -16.02
N TYR A 71 -20.99 3.30 -14.96
CA TYR A 71 -21.17 3.78 -13.59
C TYR A 71 -19.80 3.99 -12.94
N TYR A 72 -19.57 5.19 -12.41
CA TYR A 72 -18.29 5.62 -11.82
C TYR A 72 -18.36 5.87 -10.31
N GLY A 73 -19.55 5.71 -9.72
CA GLY A 73 -19.82 6.01 -8.32
C GLY A 73 -20.95 7.03 -8.13
N ASP A 74 -21.27 7.24 -6.86
CA ASP A 74 -22.26 8.18 -6.38
C ASP A 74 -21.64 9.56 -6.19
N SER A 75 -22.46 10.61 -6.32
CA SER A 75 -22.08 11.95 -5.92
C SER A 75 -21.77 12.01 -4.41
N ASN A 76 -20.91 12.97 -4.02
CA ASN A 76 -20.57 13.23 -2.61
C ASN A 76 -20.01 12.02 -1.85
N THR A 77 -19.37 11.08 -2.54
CA THR A 77 -18.80 9.88 -1.92
C THR A 77 -17.29 9.82 -2.14
N VAL A 78 -16.55 9.62 -1.06
CA VAL A 78 -15.09 9.43 -1.07
C VAL A 78 -14.80 7.94 -0.97
N TYR A 79 -14.31 7.37 -2.07
CA TYR A 79 -13.97 5.95 -2.16
C TYR A 79 -12.58 5.68 -1.57
N LEU A 80 -12.50 4.80 -0.58
CA LEU A 80 -11.25 4.49 0.11
C LEU A 80 -10.87 3.01 -0.03
N SER A 81 -9.60 2.74 -0.33
CA SER A 81 -9.05 1.37 -0.36
C SER A 81 -8.79 0.82 1.05
N LEU A 82 -9.78 0.93 1.94
CA LEU A 82 -9.73 0.42 3.30
C LEU A 82 -10.75 -0.70 3.49
N PRO A 83 -10.36 -1.85 4.08
CA PRO A 83 -11.30 -2.91 4.40
C PRO A 83 -12.16 -2.52 5.61
N MET A 84 -13.39 -3.02 5.66
CA MET A 84 -14.20 -2.99 6.88
C MET A 84 -14.51 -4.40 7.36
N ASP A 85 -14.72 -4.50 8.67
CA ASP A 85 -15.15 -5.75 9.30
C ASP A 85 -16.69 -5.83 9.39
N ILE A 86 -17.39 -4.71 9.22
CA ILE A 86 -18.86 -4.62 9.18
C ILE A 86 -19.28 -3.91 7.88
N PRO A 87 -20.12 -4.53 7.02
CA PRO A 87 -20.58 -3.91 5.78
C PRO A 87 -21.47 -2.70 6.06
N THR A 88 -20.89 -1.50 5.95
CA THR A 88 -21.62 -0.25 6.06
C THR A 88 -21.21 0.68 4.92
N THR A 89 -22.03 1.68 4.62
CA THR A 89 -21.72 2.69 3.59
C THR A 89 -20.91 3.86 4.15
N ASN A 90 -20.41 3.78 5.40
CA ASN A 90 -19.60 4.82 6.03
C ASN A 90 -18.51 4.23 6.94
N CYS A 91 -17.27 4.19 6.44
CA CYS A 91 -16.13 3.63 7.16
C CYS A 91 -15.55 4.52 8.29
N LYS A 92 -16.02 5.76 8.45
CA LYS A 92 -15.59 6.62 9.56
C LYS A 92 -15.85 5.98 10.93
N ALA A 93 -16.89 5.14 11.04
CA ALA A 93 -17.20 4.42 12.28
C ALA A 93 -16.09 3.46 12.73
N GLN A 94 -15.29 2.92 11.80
CA GLN A 94 -14.18 2.02 12.09
C GLN A 94 -12.83 2.75 12.08
N TYR A 95 -12.72 3.85 11.33
CA TYR A 95 -11.49 4.62 11.16
C TYR A 95 -11.67 6.04 11.71
N ASN A 96 -11.52 6.17 13.04
CA ASN A 96 -11.71 7.44 13.74
C ASN A 96 -10.71 8.54 13.29
N GLU A 97 -9.54 8.13 12.81
CA GLU A 97 -8.48 9.04 12.34
C GLU A 97 -8.75 9.69 10.98
N LEU A 98 -9.76 9.23 10.22
CA LEU A 98 -10.13 9.90 8.98
C LEU A 98 -10.60 11.33 9.29
N PRO A 99 -10.28 12.34 8.47
CA PRO A 99 -10.78 13.69 8.69
C PRO A 99 -12.31 13.74 8.54
N ASP A 100 -12.94 14.71 9.20
CA ASP A 100 -14.38 14.94 9.01
C ASP A 100 -14.64 15.50 7.62
N LEU A 101 -15.70 15.01 6.97
CA LEU A 101 -16.09 15.44 5.64
C LEU A 101 -17.10 16.59 5.71
N PRO A 102 -17.18 17.45 4.67
CA PRO A 102 -18.23 18.46 4.57
C PRO A 102 -19.64 17.83 4.64
N THR A 103 -20.63 18.63 5.03
CA THR A 103 -22.03 18.18 5.09
C THR A 103 -22.49 17.59 3.76
N GLY A 104 -23.12 16.42 3.83
CA GLY A 104 -23.62 15.68 2.66
C GLY A 104 -22.60 14.74 2.01
N TRP A 105 -21.34 14.75 2.45
CA TRP A 105 -20.33 13.81 2.00
C TRP A 105 -20.23 12.57 2.91
N ARG A 106 -19.83 11.45 2.32
CA ARG A 106 -19.61 10.19 3.04
C ARG A 106 -18.36 9.47 2.53
N TYR A 107 -17.75 8.68 3.40
CA TYR A 107 -16.72 7.72 2.98
C TYR A 107 -17.35 6.41 2.54
N TYR A 108 -16.83 5.80 1.49
CA TYR A 108 -17.22 4.45 1.06
C TYR A 108 -16.03 3.51 1.19
N CYS A 109 -16.30 2.36 1.79
CA CYS A 109 -15.37 1.24 1.94
C CYS A 109 -16.14 -0.07 1.80
N VAL A 110 -15.42 -1.17 1.67
CA VAL A 110 -16.02 -2.49 1.47
C VAL A 110 -15.40 -3.53 2.40
N GLU A 111 -16.11 -4.64 2.58
CA GLU A 111 -15.61 -5.78 3.35
C GLU A 111 -14.25 -6.26 2.81
N ARG A 112 -13.40 -6.78 3.70
CA ARG A 112 -12.04 -7.24 3.33
C ARG A 112 -12.02 -8.24 2.17
N SER A 113 -13.03 -9.10 2.06
CA SER A 113 -13.17 -10.09 0.98
C SER A 113 -13.46 -9.48 -0.39
N LYS A 114 -14.01 -8.26 -0.42
CA LYS A 114 -14.40 -7.55 -1.66
C LYS A 114 -13.43 -6.45 -2.04
N LEU A 115 -12.50 -6.07 -1.15
CA LEU A 115 -11.61 -4.92 -1.32
C LEU A 115 -10.94 -4.87 -2.70
N THR A 116 -10.50 -6.02 -3.20
CA THR A 116 -9.77 -6.11 -4.47
C THR A 116 -10.64 -6.43 -5.69
N ASN A 117 -11.95 -6.55 -5.53
CA ASN A 117 -12.87 -6.96 -6.60
C ASN A 117 -12.92 -5.92 -7.72
N ILE A 118 -13.05 -6.40 -8.95
CA ILE A 118 -13.05 -5.59 -10.18
C ILE A 118 -14.42 -5.56 -10.88
N ASP A 119 -15.43 -6.20 -10.30
CA ASP A 119 -16.78 -6.35 -10.83
C ASP A 119 -17.73 -5.20 -10.43
N GLY A 120 -17.18 -4.13 -9.84
CA GLY A 120 -17.93 -3.01 -9.27
C GLY A 120 -18.35 -3.19 -7.81
N THR A 121 -18.03 -4.32 -7.18
CA THR A 121 -18.29 -4.55 -5.74
C THR A 121 -17.11 -4.22 -4.83
N GLY A 122 -15.97 -3.83 -5.41
CA GLY A 122 -14.77 -3.43 -4.68
C GLY A 122 -14.84 -2.00 -4.14
N TRP A 123 -13.72 -1.51 -3.59
CA TRP A 123 -13.70 -0.14 -3.04
C TRP A 123 -13.88 0.94 -4.09
N LEU A 124 -13.55 0.65 -5.35
CA LEU A 124 -13.86 1.49 -6.51
C LEU A 124 -15.07 0.88 -7.22
N PRO A 125 -16.20 1.58 -7.34
CA PRO A 125 -17.47 1.01 -7.78
C PRO A 125 -17.58 1.00 -9.31
N ILE A 126 -16.51 0.61 -9.99
CA ILE A 126 -16.44 0.50 -11.45
C ILE A 126 -16.31 -0.97 -11.80
N ASN A 127 -17.18 -1.44 -12.69
CA ASN A 127 -17.12 -2.81 -13.18
C ASN A 127 -16.15 -2.91 -14.36
N PHE A 128 -14.88 -3.14 -14.04
CA PHE A 128 -13.84 -3.43 -15.03
C PHE A 128 -13.96 -4.86 -15.58
N ALA A 129 -14.61 -5.79 -14.87
CA ALA A 129 -14.80 -7.16 -15.33
C ALA A 129 -15.67 -7.25 -16.60
N SER A 130 -16.53 -6.27 -16.86
CA SER A 130 -17.32 -6.17 -18.09
C SER A 130 -16.60 -5.49 -19.25
N SER A 131 -15.38 -4.99 -19.04
CA SER A 131 -14.59 -4.30 -20.07
C SER A 131 -13.82 -5.30 -20.92
N ALA A 132 -13.87 -5.15 -22.24
CA ALA A 132 -13.01 -5.89 -23.17
C ALA A 132 -11.61 -5.25 -23.32
N THR A 133 -11.47 -3.97 -22.94
CA THR A 133 -10.26 -3.17 -23.16
C THR A 133 -9.33 -3.16 -21.94
N VAL A 134 -9.90 -3.18 -20.74
CA VAL A 134 -9.16 -3.14 -19.48
C VAL A 134 -8.81 -4.55 -19.03
N ASN A 135 -7.51 -4.80 -18.79
CA ASN A 135 -7.05 -6.03 -18.18
C ASN A 135 -6.41 -5.75 -16.81
N ILE A 136 -7.23 -5.80 -15.77
CA ILE A 136 -6.78 -5.78 -14.38
C ILE A 136 -7.31 -7.03 -13.67
N SER A 137 -6.52 -7.62 -12.78
CA SER A 137 -6.93 -8.81 -12.01
C SER A 137 -7.41 -8.49 -10.60
N LYS A 138 -7.04 -7.30 -10.09
CA LYS A 138 -7.42 -6.82 -8.76
C LYS A 138 -7.29 -5.30 -8.66
N LEU A 139 -8.13 -4.68 -7.85
CA LEU A 139 -7.92 -3.29 -7.42
C LEU A 139 -6.70 -3.20 -6.49
N PRO A 140 -5.88 -2.14 -6.60
CA PRO A 140 -4.77 -1.93 -5.69
C PRO A 140 -5.28 -1.51 -4.30
N ILE A 141 -4.43 -1.69 -3.29
CA ILE A 141 -4.68 -1.25 -1.92
C ILE A 141 -3.58 -0.27 -1.55
N ASP A 142 -3.95 0.93 -1.07
CA ASP A 142 -3.00 1.91 -0.58
C ASP A 142 -2.19 1.36 0.61
N PRO A 143 -0.85 1.38 0.56
CA PRO A 143 -0.03 0.96 1.69
C PRO A 143 -0.31 1.79 2.95
N ILE A 144 -0.68 1.11 4.05
CA ILE A 144 -0.93 1.74 5.34
C ILE A 144 0.39 2.19 5.97
N ASN A 145 0.39 3.36 6.61
CA ASN A 145 1.52 3.86 7.39
C ASN A 145 1.60 3.14 8.76
N TYR A 146 2.25 1.96 8.83
CA TYR A 146 2.49 1.26 10.11
C TYR A 146 3.84 0.47 10.13
N PRO A 147 4.56 0.37 11.28
CA PRO A 147 4.41 1.13 12.52
C PRO A 147 5.29 2.41 12.52
N PRO A 148 5.04 3.36 13.45
CA PRO A 148 5.90 4.53 13.69
C PRO A 148 7.36 4.18 14.03
#